data_AF-A0A8S3UTS6-F1
#
_entry.id   AF-A0A8S3UTS6-F1
#
_cell.length_a   1.000
_cell.length_b   1.000
_cell.length_c   1.000
_cell.angle_alpha   90.00
_cell.angle_beta   90.00
_cell.angle_gamma   90.00
#
_symmetry.space_group_name_H-M   'P 1'
#
loop_
_entity.id
_entity.type
_entity.pdbx_description
1 polymer ?
#
loop_
_entity_poly.entity_id
_entity_poly.type
_entity_poly.pdbx_seq_one_letter_code
_entity_poly.pdbx_strand_id
1 'polypeptide(L)'
;MHLIGDGDSSVYAQIMQNVPVWGKYVKKIECSNHVCKCVRSNLEKLVNENPEYKGKGKLTKQIRVRIVSSIRCAIRMRSLESDKRKAIKNLEHDITNCINHIYGDHSRCSDFCKANLKDKVQHKWSPQTWEETTSSVSGHYYTTLYSKRLQCLKNNTKTKGKKEIKSRRYKRKMKSAKESTAASSKKHYGPEAIQVEADISSEELDKRKTTVP
;
A
#
# COMPACT_ATOMS: atom_id res chain seq x y z
N MET A 1 15.65 19.90 -37.48
CA MET A 1 16.30 19.90 -36.15
C MET A 1 15.20 20.11 -35.10
N HIS A 2 15.10 19.22 -34.11
CA HIS A 2 14.13 19.36 -33.01
C HIS A 2 14.91 19.68 -31.73
N LEU A 3 14.66 20.85 -31.14
CA LEU A 3 15.24 21.22 -29.86
C LEU A 3 14.28 20.78 -28.74
N ILE A 4 14.78 19.98 -27.79
CA ILE A 4 14.04 19.51 -26.63
C ILE A 4 14.60 20.24 -25.41
N GLY A 5 13.79 21.11 -24.80
CA GLY A 5 14.14 21.84 -23.57
C GLY A 5 13.38 21.32 -22.36
N ASP A 6 14.01 21.38 -21.17
CA ASP A 6 13.32 21.14 -19.90
C ASP A 6 12.37 22.32 -19.63
N GLY A 7 11.07 22.05 -19.66
CA GLY A 7 10.07 23.08 -19.89
C GLY A 7 9.54 23.74 -18.63
N ASP A 8 10.28 24.68 -18.04
CA ASP A 8 9.62 25.75 -17.31
C ASP A 8 8.78 26.57 -18.31
N SER A 9 7.51 26.83 -17.97
CA SER A 9 6.52 27.38 -18.90
C SER A 9 6.90 28.76 -19.47
N SER A 10 7.66 29.55 -18.72
CA SER A 10 8.12 30.88 -19.11
C SER A 10 9.20 30.84 -20.20
N VAL A 11 10.13 29.90 -20.15
CA VAL A 11 11.24 29.79 -21.11
C VAL A 11 10.73 29.36 -22.48
N TYR A 12 9.80 28.41 -22.53
CA TYR A 12 9.17 28.01 -23.78
C TYR A 12 8.42 29.18 -24.45
N ALA A 13 7.64 29.93 -23.67
CA ALA A 13 6.92 31.10 -24.16
C ALA A 13 7.87 32.17 -24.72
N GLN A 14 8.97 32.45 -24.01
CA GLN A 14 10.01 33.38 -24.47
C GLN A 14 10.70 32.93 -25.75
N ILE A 15 11.00 31.63 -25.90
CA ILE A 15 11.61 31.09 -27.12
C ILE A 15 10.64 31.22 -28.30
N MET A 16 9.36 30.91 -28.11
CA MET A 16 8.35 31.08 -29.16
C MET A 16 8.19 32.54 -29.60
N GLN A 17 8.23 33.49 -28.65
CA GLN A 17 8.03 34.90 -28.94
C GLN A 17 9.28 35.58 -29.52
N ASN A 18 10.47 35.27 -29.00
CA ASN A 18 11.69 36.02 -29.29
C ASN A 18 12.60 35.35 -30.33
N VAL A 19 12.33 34.10 -30.75
CA VAL A 19 13.15 33.36 -31.70
C VAL A 19 12.39 33.10 -33.01
N PRO A 20 12.45 34.02 -33.99
CA PRO A 20 11.59 33.99 -35.17
C PRO A 20 11.90 32.86 -36.15
N VAL A 21 13.17 32.46 -36.27
CA VAL A 21 13.59 31.47 -37.28
C VAL A 21 13.23 30.05 -36.84
N TRP A 22 13.59 29.66 -35.62
CA TRP A 22 13.45 28.29 -35.16
C TRP A 22 12.63 28.08 -33.89
N GLY A 23 12.20 29.15 -33.20
CA GLY A 23 11.41 29.05 -31.97
C GLY A 23 10.09 28.29 -32.17
N LYS A 24 9.47 28.44 -33.34
CA LYS A 24 8.27 27.69 -33.77
C LYS A 24 8.44 26.18 -33.89
N TYR A 25 9.69 25.69 -34.02
CA TYR A 25 9.99 24.26 -34.14
C TYR A 25 10.39 23.62 -32.80
N VAL A 26 10.43 24.40 -31.71
CA VAL A 26 10.71 23.88 -30.37
C VAL A 26 9.47 23.15 -29.87
N LYS A 27 9.65 21.93 -29.37
CA LYS A 27 8.57 21.14 -28.77
C LYS A 27 8.80 21.04 -27.27
N LYS A 28 7.76 21.38 -26.51
CA LYS A 28 7.75 21.13 -25.07
C LYS A 28 7.55 19.63 -24.84
N ILE A 29 8.46 19.00 -24.11
CA ILE A 29 8.33 17.61 -23.68
C ILE A 29 8.53 17.61 -22.17
N GLU A 30 7.58 17.03 -21.45
CA GLU A 30 7.67 16.92 -19.99
C GLU A 30 8.66 15.83 -19.60
N CYS A 31 9.63 16.18 -18.74
CA CYS A 31 10.59 15.21 -18.24
C CYS A 31 10.02 14.42 -17.06
N SER A 32 10.63 13.27 -16.74
CA SER A 32 10.26 12.43 -15.60
C SER A 32 10.24 13.21 -14.27
N ASN A 33 11.15 14.18 -14.13
CA ASN A 33 11.20 15.04 -12.95
C ASN A 33 9.99 15.97 -12.87
N HIS A 34 9.55 16.52 -14.01
CA HIS A 34 8.38 17.38 -14.07
C HIS A 34 7.11 16.60 -13.73
N VAL A 35 6.95 15.39 -14.27
CA VAL A 35 5.83 14.49 -13.89
C VAL A 35 5.82 14.24 -12.38
N CYS A 36 6.96 13.90 -11.78
CA CYS A 36 7.06 13.70 -10.33
C CYS A 36 6.73 14.98 -9.53
N LYS A 37 7.18 16.15 -10.00
CA LYS A 37 6.91 17.45 -9.38
C LYS A 37 5.42 17.78 -9.42
N CYS A 38 4.79 17.67 -10.58
CA CYS A 38 3.35 17.89 -10.78
C CYS A 38 2.52 16.99 -9.86
N VAL A 39 2.81 15.68 -9.84
CA VAL A 39 2.09 14.74 -8.96
C VAL A 39 2.24 15.13 -7.50
N ARG A 40 3.47 15.43 -7.06
CA ARG A 40 3.72 15.85 -5.67
C ARG A 40 2.93 17.11 -5.31
N SER A 41 3.01 18.15 -6.14
CA SER A 41 2.32 19.40 -5.90
C SER A 41 0.80 19.23 -5.88
N ASN A 42 0.23 18.41 -6.78
CA ASN A 42 -1.20 18.12 -6.78
C ASN A 42 -1.64 17.32 -5.55
N LEU A 43 -0.85 16.35 -5.09
CA LEU A 43 -1.13 15.63 -3.83
C LEU A 43 -1.02 16.54 -2.61
N GLU A 44 -0.10 17.52 -2.62
CA GLU A 44 0.02 18.52 -1.55
C GLU A 44 -1.18 19.47 -1.54
N LYS A 45 -1.60 19.98 -2.70
CA LYS A 45 -2.83 20.77 -2.85
C LYS A 45 -4.06 20.02 -2.36
N LEU A 46 -4.25 18.79 -2.83
CA LEU A 46 -5.38 17.93 -2.43
C LEU A 46 -5.49 17.82 -0.91
N VAL A 47 -4.39 17.53 -0.21
CA VAL A 47 -4.40 17.38 1.26
C VAL A 47 -4.58 18.71 1.98
N ASN A 48 -4.16 19.82 1.39
CA ASN A 48 -4.34 21.14 1.98
C ASN A 48 -5.79 21.60 1.88
N GLU A 49 -6.42 21.38 0.74
CA GLU A 49 -7.82 21.72 0.45
C GLU A 49 -8.81 20.79 1.18
N ASN A 50 -8.40 19.55 1.47
CA ASN A 50 -9.26 18.52 2.03
C ASN A 50 -8.64 17.97 3.34
N PRO A 51 -8.94 18.58 4.50
CA PRO A 51 -8.40 18.18 5.80
C PRO A 51 -8.69 16.72 6.18
N GLU A 52 -9.74 16.11 5.61
CA GLU A 52 -10.09 14.71 5.80
C GLU A 52 -9.02 13.73 5.32
N TYR A 53 -8.11 14.13 4.42
CA TYR A 53 -6.97 13.30 4.00
C TYR A 53 -5.75 13.46 4.91
N LYS A 54 -5.80 14.34 5.92
CA LYS A 54 -4.74 14.47 6.94
C LYS A 54 -4.90 13.42 8.03
N GLY A 55 -3.77 13.00 8.61
CA GLY A 55 -3.73 12.08 9.75
C GLY A 55 -3.14 10.71 9.44
N LYS A 56 -3.01 9.89 10.50
CA LYS A 56 -2.36 8.58 10.45
C LYS A 56 -3.16 7.62 9.55
N GLY A 57 -2.47 6.96 8.63
CA GLY A 57 -3.09 6.01 7.69
C GLY A 57 -3.71 6.63 6.43
N LYS A 58 -3.62 7.96 6.26
CA LYS A 58 -4.16 8.69 5.10
C LYS A 58 -3.02 9.22 4.21
N LEU A 59 -3.21 10.32 3.47
CA LEU A 59 -2.17 10.92 2.61
C LEU A 59 -1.15 11.73 3.43
N THR A 60 -0.43 11.08 4.34
CA THR A 60 0.66 11.74 5.07
C THR A 60 1.78 12.17 4.11
N LYS A 61 2.65 13.08 4.56
CA LYS A 61 3.85 13.49 3.80
C LYS A 61 4.69 12.28 3.37
N GLN A 62 4.87 11.29 4.25
CA GLN A 62 5.60 10.06 3.93
C GLN A 62 4.89 9.25 2.83
N ILE A 63 3.56 9.13 2.87
CA ILE A 63 2.80 8.42 1.84
C ILE A 63 2.91 9.12 0.49
N ARG A 64 2.76 10.45 0.44
CA ARG A 64 2.93 11.23 -0.80
C ARG A 64 4.32 11.04 -1.41
N VAL A 65 5.37 11.08 -0.58
CA VAL A 65 6.75 10.80 -1.03
C VAL A 65 6.91 9.38 -1.58
N ARG A 66 6.25 8.39 -0.97
CA ARG A 66 6.26 7.00 -1.46
C ARG A 66 5.55 6.85 -2.79
N ILE A 67 4.40 7.51 -2.98
CA ILE A 67 3.68 7.53 -4.28
C ILE A 67 4.60 8.06 -5.38
N VAL A 68 5.23 9.22 -5.15
CA VAL A 68 6.15 9.83 -6.13
C VAL A 68 7.35 8.93 -6.42
N SER A 69 7.92 8.30 -5.38
CA SER A 69 9.01 7.33 -5.53
C SER A 69 8.60 6.10 -6.36
N SER A 70 7.36 5.61 -6.17
CA SER A 70 6.80 4.50 -6.94
C SER A 70 6.64 4.87 -8.42
N ILE A 71 6.10 6.06 -8.70
CA ILE A 71 5.95 6.58 -10.07
C ILE A 71 7.30 6.71 -10.75
N ARG A 72 8.31 7.27 -10.06
CA ARG A 72 9.67 7.35 -10.59
C ARG A 72 10.25 5.98 -10.94
N CYS A 73 9.97 4.97 -10.10
CA CYS A 73 10.38 3.60 -10.39
C CYS A 73 9.67 3.05 -11.64
N ALA A 74 8.37 3.27 -11.77
CA ALA A 74 7.60 2.85 -12.95
C ALA A 74 8.13 3.52 -14.23
N ILE A 75 8.33 4.85 -14.21
CA ILE A 75 8.91 5.59 -15.35
C ILE A 75 10.27 5.00 -15.74
N ARG A 76 11.17 4.79 -14.77
CA ARG A 76 12.48 4.19 -15.03
C ARG A 76 12.36 2.81 -15.65
N MET A 77 11.49 1.95 -15.12
CA MET A 77 11.29 0.60 -15.66
C MET A 77 10.76 0.62 -17.09
N ARG A 78 9.69 1.38 -17.36
CA ARG A 78 9.06 1.45 -18.68
C ARG A 78 9.93 2.16 -19.71
N SER A 79 10.82 3.06 -19.29
CA SER A 79 11.77 3.72 -20.19
C SER A 79 12.73 2.73 -20.87
N LEU A 80 13.02 1.60 -20.21
CA LEU A 80 13.92 0.56 -20.68
C LEU A 80 13.25 -0.44 -21.64
N GLU A 81 11.91 -0.41 -21.77
CA GLU A 81 11.21 -1.31 -22.70
C GLU A 81 11.48 -0.92 -24.16
N SER A 82 11.67 -1.92 -25.01
CA SER A 82 11.88 -1.76 -26.45
C SER A 82 10.61 -1.28 -27.16
N ASP A 83 9.47 -1.89 -26.85
CA ASP A 83 8.17 -1.47 -27.37
C ASP A 83 7.62 -0.25 -26.61
N LYS A 84 7.81 0.93 -27.21
CA LYS A 84 7.36 2.20 -26.61
C LYS A 84 5.84 2.32 -26.50
N ARG A 85 5.06 1.72 -27.40
CA ARG A 85 3.59 1.80 -27.35
C ARG A 85 3.06 1.02 -26.16
N LYS A 86 3.59 -0.19 -25.96
CA LYS A 86 3.28 -1.00 -24.78
C LYS A 86 3.79 -0.35 -23.50
N ALA A 87 5.00 0.20 -23.51
CA ALA A 87 5.59 0.89 -22.36
C ALA A 87 4.72 2.05 -21.86
N ILE A 88 4.14 2.84 -22.77
CA ILE A 88 3.24 3.95 -22.43
C ILE A 88 1.97 3.44 -21.74
N LYS A 89 1.31 2.43 -22.31
CA LYS A 89 0.10 1.82 -21.71
C LYS A 89 0.37 1.25 -20.33
N ASN A 90 1.50 0.56 -20.17
CA ASN A 90 1.91 0.01 -18.89
C ASN A 90 2.27 1.11 -17.89
N LEU A 91 2.89 2.20 -18.34
CA LEU A 91 3.22 3.33 -17.47
C LEU A 91 1.95 4.02 -16.94
N GLU A 92 0.95 4.21 -17.79
CA GLU A 92 -0.36 4.76 -17.39
C GLU A 92 -1.04 3.88 -16.34
N HIS A 93 -1.05 2.57 -16.57
CA HIS A 93 -1.54 1.58 -15.59
C HIS A 93 -0.76 1.64 -14.27
N ASP A 94 0.56 1.72 -14.33
CA ASP A 94 1.40 1.74 -13.12
C ASP A 94 1.20 3.04 -12.32
N ILE A 95 1.09 4.19 -12.98
CA ILE A 95 0.85 5.49 -12.33
C ILE A 95 -0.51 5.51 -11.63
N THR A 96 -1.57 5.04 -12.31
CA THR A 96 -2.92 4.98 -11.73
C THR A 96 -3.00 3.99 -10.57
N ASN A 97 -2.31 2.85 -10.67
CA ASN A 97 -2.29 1.83 -9.63
C ASN A 97 -1.28 2.11 -8.48
N CYS A 98 -0.48 3.17 -8.55
CA CYS A 98 0.51 3.50 -7.52
C CYS A 98 -0.13 3.70 -6.13
N ILE A 99 -1.34 4.25 -6.06
CA ILE A 99 -2.03 4.49 -4.79
C ILE A 99 -2.35 3.15 -4.11
N ASN A 100 -3.03 2.24 -4.82
CA ASN A 100 -3.35 0.90 -4.33
C ASN A 100 -2.09 0.15 -3.90
N HIS A 101 -1.04 0.22 -4.73
CA HIS A 101 0.25 -0.38 -4.42
C HIS A 101 0.84 0.12 -3.09
N ILE A 102 0.80 1.43 -2.82
CA ILE A 102 1.35 2.01 -1.59
C ILE A 102 0.49 1.67 -0.36
N TYR A 103 -0.82 1.55 -0.53
CA TYR A 103 -1.73 1.12 0.53
C TYR A 103 -1.76 -0.40 0.74
N GLY A 104 -1.08 -1.17 -0.10
CA GLY A 104 -0.87 -2.61 0.06
C GLY A 104 -1.86 -3.49 -0.71
N ASP A 105 -2.71 -2.92 -1.55
CA ASP A 105 -3.49 -3.69 -2.52
C ASP A 105 -2.63 -3.94 -3.77
N HIS A 106 -2.33 -5.22 -4.00
CA HIS A 106 -1.49 -5.68 -5.09
C HIS A 106 -2.25 -6.45 -6.17
N SER A 107 -3.59 -6.53 -6.08
CA SER A 107 -4.44 -7.27 -7.02
C SER A 107 -4.25 -6.87 -8.48
N ARG A 108 -4.05 -5.56 -8.71
CA ARG A 108 -3.88 -4.95 -10.05
C ARG A 108 -2.43 -4.56 -10.35
N CYS A 109 -1.48 -4.96 -9.51
CA CYS A 109 -0.09 -4.61 -9.73
C CYS A 109 0.50 -5.35 -10.94
N SER A 110 1.29 -4.67 -11.76
CA SER A 110 2.09 -5.30 -12.80
C SER A 110 3.46 -5.74 -12.25
N ASP A 111 4.42 -6.03 -13.14
CA ASP A 111 5.82 -6.32 -12.86
C ASP A 111 6.58 -5.20 -12.12
N PHE A 112 6.02 -3.98 -12.06
CA PHE A 112 6.57 -2.90 -11.21
C PHE A 112 6.52 -3.23 -9.71
N CYS A 113 5.60 -4.10 -9.31
CA CYS A 113 5.41 -4.45 -7.92
C CYS A 113 6.34 -5.60 -7.49
N LYS A 114 7.23 -5.30 -6.54
CA LYS A 114 8.11 -6.31 -5.93
C LYS A 114 7.35 -7.42 -5.18
N ALA A 115 6.08 -7.23 -4.81
CA ALA A 115 5.28 -8.30 -4.22
C ALA A 115 4.91 -9.35 -5.28
N ASN A 116 4.52 -8.94 -6.49
CA ASN A 116 4.32 -9.87 -7.62
C ASN A 116 5.63 -10.51 -8.10
N LEU A 117 6.78 -9.86 -7.86
CA LEU A 117 8.08 -10.48 -8.05
C LEU A 117 8.41 -11.52 -6.97
N LYS A 118 7.81 -11.49 -5.76
CA LYS A 118 8.05 -12.54 -4.75
C LYS A 118 7.37 -13.86 -5.11
N ASP A 119 6.22 -13.79 -5.77
CA ASP A 119 5.51 -14.99 -6.23
C ASP A 119 6.14 -15.55 -7.51
N LYS A 120 6.87 -14.73 -8.30
CA LYS A 120 7.62 -15.17 -9.49
C LYS A 120 9.10 -15.47 -9.23
N VAL A 121 9.67 -14.96 -8.14
CA VAL A 121 11.03 -15.29 -7.69
C VAL A 121 10.91 -16.25 -6.51
N GLN A 122 10.51 -17.48 -6.81
CA GLN A 122 11.15 -18.60 -6.13
C GLN A 122 12.66 -18.41 -6.34
N HIS A 123 13.41 -18.35 -5.24
CA HIS A 123 14.82 -17.95 -5.18
C HIS A 123 15.69 -18.68 -6.24
N LYS A 124 15.84 -18.09 -7.42
CA LYS A 124 16.65 -18.63 -8.54
C LYS A 124 18.12 -18.20 -8.49
N TRP A 125 18.50 -17.37 -7.51
CA TRP A 125 19.87 -16.91 -7.30
C TRP A 125 20.22 -17.11 -5.83
N SER A 126 20.68 -18.31 -5.50
CA SER A 126 21.38 -18.62 -4.25
C SER A 126 22.89 -18.68 -4.51
N PRO A 127 23.75 -18.65 -3.48
CA PRO A 127 25.18 -18.97 -3.62
C PRO A 127 25.41 -20.28 -4.38
N GLN A 128 24.58 -21.28 -4.09
CA GLN A 128 24.61 -22.58 -4.76
C GLN A 128 24.23 -22.46 -6.24
N THR A 129 23.18 -21.70 -6.57
CA THR A 129 22.80 -21.46 -7.97
C THR A 129 23.85 -20.65 -8.73
N TRP A 130 24.57 -19.74 -8.05
CA TRP A 130 25.71 -19.04 -8.64
C TRP A 130 26.81 -20.04 -9.02
N GLU A 131 27.23 -20.87 -8.08
CA GLU A 131 28.25 -21.91 -8.28
C GLU A 131 27.88 -22.91 -9.38
N GLU A 132 26.61 -23.34 -9.43
CA GLU A 132 26.08 -24.23 -10.47
C GLU A 132 26.11 -23.58 -11.86
N THR A 133 25.89 -22.26 -11.97
CA THR A 133 25.75 -21.58 -13.26
C THR A 133 27.08 -21.03 -13.78
N THR A 134 27.97 -20.59 -12.90
CA THR A 134 29.23 -19.94 -13.28
C THR A 134 30.46 -20.82 -13.04
N SER A 135 30.28 -22.00 -12.45
CA SER A 135 31.37 -22.90 -12.02
C SER A 135 32.43 -22.20 -11.17
N SER A 136 32.05 -21.11 -10.51
CA SER A 136 32.92 -20.25 -9.70
C SER A 136 32.28 -19.99 -8.35
N VAL A 137 33.12 -19.96 -7.32
CA VAL A 137 32.66 -19.75 -5.94
C VAL A 137 32.09 -18.35 -5.80
N SER A 138 30.91 -18.26 -5.20
CA SER A 138 30.28 -16.97 -4.99
C SER A 138 31.08 -16.12 -3.98
N GLY A 139 31.34 -14.87 -4.32
CA GLY A 139 32.17 -14.00 -3.49
C GLY A 139 31.57 -13.75 -2.08
N HIS A 140 32.44 -13.54 -1.09
CA HIS A 140 32.06 -13.34 0.32
C HIS A 140 31.00 -12.24 0.54
N TYR A 141 31.08 -11.16 -0.24
CA TYR A 141 30.10 -10.08 -0.20
C TYR A 141 28.69 -10.55 -0.59
N TYR A 142 28.60 -11.37 -1.64
CA TYR A 142 27.33 -11.89 -2.15
C TYR A 142 26.69 -12.88 -1.17
N THR A 143 27.48 -13.81 -0.62
CA THR A 143 27.00 -14.78 0.38
C THR A 143 26.52 -14.09 1.66
N THR A 144 27.22 -13.04 2.09
CA THR A 144 26.84 -12.21 3.25
C THR A 144 25.52 -11.47 3.01
N LEU A 145 25.36 -10.83 1.85
CA LEU A 145 24.12 -10.16 1.47
C LEU A 145 22.93 -11.12 1.40
N TYR A 146 23.12 -12.30 0.80
CA TYR A 146 22.10 -13.34 0.72
C TYR A 146 21.67 -13.81 2.11
N SER A 147 22.64 -14.06 3.00
CA SER A 147 22.39 -14.49 4.38
C SER A 147 21.61 -13.44 5.19
N LYS A 148 21.99 -12.16 5.10
CA LYS A 148 21.26 -11.06 5.74
C LYS A 148 19.81 -10.98 5.25
N ARG A 149 19.60 -11.15 3.94
CA ARG A 149 18.25 -11.12 3.33
C ARG A 149 17.39 -12.30 3.79
N LEU A 150 17.95 -13.50 3.86
CA LEU A 150 17.31 -14.69 4.45
C LEU A 150 16.90 -14.44 5.91
N GLN A 151 17.75 -13.80 6.70
CA GLN A 151 17.46 -13.51 8.10
C GLN A 151 16.36 -12.47 8.26
N CYS A 152 16.35 -11.42 7.43
CA CYS A 152 15.24 -10.46 7.38
C CYS A 152 13.90 -11.13 7.02
N LEU A 153 13.90 -12.08 6.07
CA LEU A 153 12.71 -12.85 5.71
C LEU A 153 12.21 -13.71 6.87
N LYS A 154 13.11 -14.47 7.53
CA LYS A 154 12.79 -15.26 8.74
C LYS A 154 12.24 -14.38 9.87
N ASN A 155 12.74 -13.16 10.05
CA ASN A 155 12.23 -12.24 11.07
C ASN A 155 10.84 -11.68 10.72
N ASN A 156 10.57 -11.45 9.43
CA ASN A 156 9.27 -10.99 8.94
C ASN A 156 8.18 -12.07 9.10
N THR A 157 8.49 -13.33 8.77
CA THR A 157 7.54 -14.44 9.00
C THR A 157 7.25 -14.65 10.49
N LYS A 158 8.28 -14.58 11.36
CA LYS A 158 8.12 -14.63 12.82
C LYS A 158 7.20 -13.50 13.35
N THR A 159 7.34 -12.28 12.83
CA THR A 159 6.51 -11.15 13.28
C THR A 159 5.04 -11.26 12.83
N LYS A 160 4.78 -11.83 11.64
CA LYS A 160 3.41 -12.17 11.21
C LYS A 160 2.76 -13.20 12.15
N GLY A 161 3.47 -14.29 12.50
CA GLY A 161 2.98 -15.29 13.44
C GLY A 161 2.67 -14.73 14.83
N LYS A 162 3.43 -13.74 15.31
CA LYS A 162 3.15 -13.08 16.61
C LYS A 162 1.80 -12.34 16.64
N LYS A 163 1.34 -11.75 15.52
CA LYS A 163 0.04 -11.07 15.46
C LYS A 163 -1.12 -12.07 15.55
N GLU A 164 -0.97 -13.19 14.84
CA GLU A 164 -1.96 -14.27 14.84
C GLU A 164 -2.07 -14.93 16.22
N ILE A 165 -0.93 -15.24 16.86
CA ILE A 165 -0.88 -15.79 18.22
C ILE A 165 -1.55 -14.83 19.22
N LYS A 166 -1.28 -13.52 19.12
CA LYS A 166 -1.94 -12.51 19.98
C LYS A 166 -3.45 -12.47 19.79
N SER A 167 -3.93 -12.51 18.55
CA SER A 167 -5.37 -12.56 18.25
C SER A 167 -6.03 -13.82 18.82
N ARG A 168 -5.40 -14.99 18.65
CA ARG A 168 -5.90 -16.25 19.20
C ARG A 168 -5.96 -16.23 20.74
N ARG A 169 -4.95 -15.67 21.39
CA ARG A 169 -4.92 -15.52 22.86
C ARG A 169 -6.02 -14.58 23.35
N TYR A 170 -6.25 -13.47 22.66
CA TYR A 170 -7.34 -12.54 22.97
C TYR A 170 -8.72 -13.20 22.84
N LYS A 171 -8.98 -13.93 21.75
CA LYS A 171 -10.23 -14.68 21.55
C LYS A 171 -10.48 -15.69 22.68
N ARG A 172 -9.45 -16.44 23.08
CA ARG A 172 -9.53 -17.38 24.23
C ARG A 172 -9.86 -16.66 25.53
N LYS A 173 -9.21 -15.51 25.80
CA LYS A 173 -9.47 -14.70 26.99
C LYS A 173 -10.94 -14.23 27.03
N MET A 174 -11.47 -13.76 25.90
CA MET A 174 -12.88 -13.32 25.82
C MET A 174 -13.87 -14.46 26.01
N LYS A 175 -13.60 -15.65 25.46
CA LYS A 175 -14.45 -16.83 25.66
C LYS A 175 -14.48 -17.25 27.14
N SER A 176 -13.31 -17.36 27.77
CA SER A 176 -13.18 -17.71 29.19
C SER A 176 -13.86 -16.68 30.12
N ALA A 177 -13.77 -15.39 29.79
CA ALA A 177 -14.49 -14.35 30.55
C ALA A 177 -16.01 -14.53 30.46
N LYS A 178 -16.56 -14.78 29.27
CA LYS A 178 -18.00 -15.05 29.07
C LYS A 178 -18.47 -16.28 29.86
N GLU A 179 -17.69 -17.36 29.81
CA GLU A 179 -17.99 -18.59 30.56
C GLU A 179 -17.95 -18.37 32.08
N SER A 180 -17.00 -17.57 32.57
CA SER A 180 -16.90 -17.20 33.98
C SER A 180 -18.08 -16.34 34.45
N THR A 181 -18.47 -15.33 33.66
CA THR A 181 -19.65 -14.51 33.96
C THR A 181 -20.91 -15.36 33.95
N ALA A 182 -21.11 -16.22 32.94
CA ALA A 182 -22.24 -17.13 32.86
C ALA A 182 -22.30 -18.10 34.06
N ALA A 183 -21.16 -18.66 34.47
CA ALA A 183 -21.08 -19.52 35.65
C ALA A 183 -21.41 -18.77 36.95
N SER A 184 -20.92 -17.53 37.10
CA SER A 184 -21.25 -16.66 38.22
C SER A 184 -22.73 -16.31 38.25
N SER A 185 -23.32 -15.93 37.11
CA SER A 185 -24.75 -15.65 36.99
C SER A 185 -25.61 -16.86 37.36
N LYS A 186 -25.28 -18.05 36.84
CA LYS A 186 -25.99 -19.29 37.21
C LYS A 186 -25.91 -19.60 38.71
N LYS A 187 -24.76 -19.31 39.34
CA LYS A 187 -24.55 -19.53 40.77
C LYS A 187 -25.39 -18.57 41.63
N HIS A 188 -25.48 -17.29 41.25
CA HIS A 188 -26.17 -16.27 42.04
C HIS A 188 -27.68 -16.20 41.77
N TYR A 189 -28.11 -16.43 40.54
CA TYR A 189 -29.48 -16.15 40.09
C TYR A 189 -30.22 -17.42 39.60
N GLY A 190 -29.59 -18.61 39.71
CA GLY A 190 -30.19 -19.88 39.30
C GLY A 190 -29.91 -20.29 37.86
N PRO A 191 -30.24 -21.53 37.45
CA PRO A 191 -29.89 -22.08 36.14
C PRO A 191 -30.55 -21.34 34.95
N GLU A 192 -31.67 -20.66 35.20
CA GLU A 192 -32.44 -19.90 34.20
C GLU A 192 -31.94 -18.47 33.99
N ALA A 193 -30.97 -18.01 34.78
CA ALA A 193 -30.47 -16.63 34.75
C ALA A 193 -29.85 -16.15 33.42
N ILE A 194 -29.65 -17.05 32.46
CA ILE A 194 -29.12 -16.75 31.12
C ILE A 194 -30.23 -16.78 30.06
N GLN A 195 -31.43 -17.23 30.41
CA GLN A 195 -32.57 -17.17 29.51
C GLN A 195 -32.94 -15.69 29.34
N VAL A 196 -32.68 -15.16 28.15
CA VAL A 196 -33.15 -13.85 27.75
C VAL A 196 -34.61 -14.04 27.36
N GLU A 197 -35.51 -13.81 28.29
CA GLU A 197 -36.93 -13.67 27.96
C GLU A 197 -37.11 -12.41 27.11
N ALA A 198 -38.05 -12.46 26.16
CA ALA A 198 -38.40 -11.27 25.40
C ALA A 198 -39.00 -10.22 26.34
N ASP A 199 -38.61 -8.96 26.17
CA ASP A 199 -39.17 -7.86 26.95
C ASP A 199 -40.71 -7.87 26.82
N ILE A 200 -41.40 -7.72 27.95
CA ILE A 200 -42.86 -7.62 28.00
C ILE A 200 -43.27 -6.40 27.17
N SER A 201 -44.26 -6.55 26.29
CA SER A 201 -44.77 -5.44 25.49
C SER A 201 -45.29 -4.32 26.40
N SER A 202 -45.12 -3.07 26.00
CA SER A 202 -45.53 -1.89 26.77
C SER A 202 -47.01 -1.93 27.17
N GLU A 203 -47.87 -2.42 26.26
CA GLU A 203 -49.32 -2.56 26.47
C GLU A 203 -49.67 -3.54 27.60
N GLU A 204 -48.86 -4.59 27.76
CA GLU A 204 -49.07 -5.64 28.75
C GLU A 204 -48.53 -5.23 30.13
N LEU A 205 -47.51 -4.38 30.15
CA LEU A 205 -46.99 -3.73 31.35
C LEU A 205 -48.02 -2.75 31.95
N ASP A 206 -48.71 -1.99 31.10
CA ASP A 206 -49.72 -1.02 31.56
C ASP A 206 -50.98 -1.71 32.10
N LYS A 207 -51.39 -2.84 31.50
CA LYS A 207 -52.47 -3.69 32.05
C LYS A 207 -52.15 -4.20 33.46
N ARG A 208 -50.90 -4.59 33.72
CA ARG A 208 -50.46 -5.08 35.04
C ARG A 208 -50.46 -3.99 36.11
N LYS A 209 -50.20 -2.73 35.75
CA LYS A 209 -50.27 -1.59 36.67
C LYS A 209 -51.70 -1.28 37.11
N THR A 210 -52.68 -1.49 36.24
CA THR A 210 -54.10 -1.22 36.53
C THR A 210 -54.79 -2.32 37.36
N THR A 211 -54.18 -3.50 37.49
CA THR A 211 -54.76 -4.67 38.19
C THR A 211 -54.32 -4.84 39.65
N VAL A 212 -53.56 -3.90 40.22
CA VAL A 212 -53.22 -3.91 41.65
C VAL A 212 -54.29 -3.10 42.40
N PRO A 213 -55.14 -3.71 43.26
CA PRO A 213 -56.13 -3.01 44.07
C PRO A 213 -55.50 -2.13 45.16
#